data_AF-A0A525ID09-F1
#
_entry.id   AF-A0A525ID09-F1
#
_cell.length_a   1.000
_cell.length_b   1.000
_cell.length_c   1.000
_cell.angle_alpha   90.00
_cell.angle_beta   90.00
_cell.angle_gamma   90.00
#
_symmetry.space_group_name_H-M   'P 1'
#
loop_
_entity.id
_entity.type
_entity.pdbx_description
1 polymer ?
#
loop_
_entity_poly.entity_id
_entity_poly.type
_entity_poly.pdbx_seq_one_letter_code
_entity_poly.pdbx_strand_id
1 'polypeptide(L)'
;MRLRFAMFAVLLPVLLVPIPAQAADITGTAKVREGDNVQIGNTRIRLGGIDAPSVDQLCLNNSGERWTCGVAARDELIKHADNKTWTCHVRQAAADRRGRIVARCEVDGEDIQKWLVKNGWALSYVRVSHDYDDDEKAAREAKAGMWQGAFIAPWDWRVRNKKTAILGAAKPPENAHAILLASASGSVAPSPDCTIKGNVNHAGECIYHTPKSRWYAKIEMKISKGTRWFCSVDEAEAAGCRETRR
;
A
#
# COMPACT_ATOMS: atom_id res chain seq x y z
N MET A 1 34.16 -28.04 -75.23
CA MET A 1 34.13 -26.82 -74.39
C MET A 1 33.07 -27.05 -73.31
N ARG A 2 33.46 -27.36 -72.06
CA ARG A 2 32.52 -27.60 -70.94
C ARG A 2 32.68 -26.45 -69.92
N LEU A 3 31.71 -25.55 -69.84
CA LEU A 3 31.67 -24.49 -68.83
C LEU A 3 31.23 -25.08 -67.48
N ARG A 4 32.06 -24.94 -66.45
CA ARG A 4 31.72 -25.28 -65.06
C ARG A 4 31.10 -24.05 -64.39
N PHE A 5 29.81 -24.13 -64.04
CA PHE A 5 29.16 -23.12 -63.20
C PHE A 5 29.50 -23.40 -61.72
N ALA A 6 30.22 -22.47 -61.08
CA ALA A 6 30.45 -22.51 -59.64
C ALA A 6 29.24 -21.91 -58.92
N MET A 7 28.52 -22.74 -58.16
CA MET A 7 27.34 -22.33 -57.39
C MET A 7 27.81 -21.77 -56.04
N PHE A 8 27.85 -20.44 -55.91
CA PHE A 8 28.12 -19.78 -54.62
C PHE A 8 26.87 -19.84 -53.74
N ALA A 9 26.91 -20.65 -52.68
CA ALA A 9 25.86 -20.67 -51.65
C ALA A 9 25.95 -19.39 -50.81
N VAL A 10 25.00 -18.48 -51.00
CA VAL A 10 24.86 -17.27 -50.17
C VAL A 10 24.24 -17.67 -48.82
N LEU A 11 25.08 -17.76 -47.78
CA LEU A 11 24.63 -17.91 -46.40
C LEU A 11 24.07 -16.57 -45.92
N LEU A 12 22.74 -16.45 -45.89
CA LEU A 12 22.02 -15.30 -45.36
C LEU A 12 22.05 -15.37 -43.81
N PRO A 13 22.64 -14.38 -43.11
CA PRO A 13 22.65 -14.38 -41.65
C PRO A 13 21.24 -14.08 -41.13
N VAL A 14 20.67 -15.04 -40.40
CA VAL A 14 19.38 -14.87 -39.71
C VAL A 14 19.60 -13.90 -38.55
N LEU A 15 19.20 -12.65 -38.75
CA LEU A 15 19.15 -11.63 -37.70
C LEU A 15 18.01 -11.96 -36.73
N LEU A 16 18.35 -12.55 -35.58
CA LEU A 16 17.44 -12.72 -34.45
C LEU A 16 17.11 -11.34 -33.88
N VAL A 17 15.93 -10.81 -34.23
CA VAL A 17 15.40 -9.58 -33.63
C VAL A 17 14.87 -9.91 -32.24
N PRO A 18 15.37 -9.26 -31.16
CA PRO A 18 14.84 -9.47 -29.82
C PRO A 18 13.39 -8.96 -29.75
N ILE A 19 12.45 -9.87 -29.47
CA ILE A 19 11.05 -9.52 -29.22
C ILE A 19 10.96 -8.98 -27.78
N PRO A 20 10.42 -7.78 -27.55
CA PRO A 20 10.17 -7.30 -26.20
C PRO A 20 9.16 -8.23 -25.51
N ALA A 21 9.62 -8.95 -24.48
CA ALA A 21 8.74 -9.75 -23.64
C ALA A 21 7.94 -8.80 -22.73
N GLN A 22 6.68 -8.54 -23.06
CA GLN A 22 5.74 -7.94 -22.12
C GLN A 22 5.46 -8.95 -21.01
N ALA A 23 5.62 -8.53 -19.76
CA ALA A 23 5.16 -9.32 -18.62
C ALA A 23 3.64 -9.52 -18.76
N ALA A 24 3.18 -10.77 -18.65
CA ALA A 24 1.77 -11.11 -18.77
C ALA A 24 0.94 -10.36 -17.71
N ASP A 25 -0.25 -9.91 -18.11
CA ASP A 25 -1.23 -9.33 -17.20
C ASP A 25 -1.66 -10.34 -16.15
N ILE A 26 -1.90 -9.85 -14.94
CA ILE A 26 -2.43 -10.66 -13.84
C ILE A 26 -3.93 -10.42 -13.76
N THR A 27 -4.74 -11.45 -13.96
CA THR A 27 -6.20 -11.36 -13.98
C THR A 27 -6.86 -12.24 -12.91
N GLY A 28 -8.00 -11.79 -12.39
CA GLY A 28 -8.82 -12.56 -11.46
C GLY A 28 -9.49 -11.73 -10.38
N THR A 29 -10.16 -12.38 -9.43
CA THR A 29 -10.75 -11.70 -8.27
C THR A 29 -9.67 -11.33 -7.27
N ALA A 30 -9.62 -10.06 -6.88
CA ALA A 30 -8.64 -9.56 -5.93
C ALA A 30 -9.12 -9.70 -4.49
N LYS A 31 -8.28 -10.27 -3.62
CA LYS A 31 -8.40 -10.15 -2.17
C LYS A 31 -7.71 -8.87 -1.73
N VAL A 32 -8.49 -7.87 -1.34
CA VAL A 32 -7.98 -6.58 -0.86
C VAL A 32 -7.45 -6.74 0.57
N ARG A 33 -6.21 -6.33 0.81
CA ARG A 33 -5.57 -6.34 2.14
C ARG A 33 -5.53 -4.96 2.77
N GLU A 34 -5.15 -3.97 1.97
CA GLU A 34 -5.10 -2.54 2.30
C GLU A 34 -5.49 -1.76 1.03
N GLY A 35 -5.67 -0.44 1.13
CA GLY A 35 -6.10 0.39 -0.02
C GLY A 35 -5.15 0.38 -1.23
N ASP A 36 -3.90 -0.08 -1.09
CA ASP A 36 -2.93 -0.22 -2.19
C ASP A 36 -2.25 -1.59 -2.24
N ASN A 37 -2.75 -2.56 -1.46
CA ASN A 37 -2.19 -3.92 -1.37
C ASN A 37 -3.28 -4.95 -1.61
N VAL A 38 -3.18 -5.68 -2.72
CA VAL A 38 -4.15 -6.69 -3.13
C VAL A 38 -3.46 -8.02 -3.45
N GLN A 39 -4.23 -9.09 -3.52
CA GLN A 39 -3.73 -10.41 -3.86
C GLN A 39 -4.66 -11.07 -4.88
N ILE A 40 -4.12 -11.52 -6.02
CA ILE A 40 -4.85 -12.30 -7.02
C ILE A 40 -4.19 -13.67 -7.11
N GLY A 41 -4.92 -14.72 -6.76
CA GLY A 41 -4.36 -16.06 -6.56
C GLY A 41 -3.21 -16.02 -5.54
N ASN A 42 -2.01 -16.44 -5.96
CA ASN A 42 -0.80 -16.39 -5.13
C ASN A 42 0.04 -15.13 -5.32
N THR A 43 -0.35 -14.26 -6.25
CA THR A 43 0.43 -13.07 -6.58
C THR A 43 0.00 -11.90 -5.69
N ARG A 44 0.95 -11.38 -4.93
CA ARG A 44 0.78 -10.15 -4.14
C ARG A 44 1.09 -8.95 -5.02
N ILE A 45 0.20 -7.98 -5.02
CA ILE A 45 0.26 -6.81 -5.90
C ILE A 45 0.24 -5.56 -5.05
N ARG A 46 1.21 -4.67 -5.30
CA ARG A 46 1.16 -3.28 -4.86
C ARG A 46 0.62 -2.44 -5.99
N LEU A 47 -0.41 -1.65 -5.71
CA LEU A 47 -0.93 -0.66 -6.66
C LEU A 47 0.12 0.44 -6.86
N GLY A 48 0.63 0.55 -8.09
CA GLY A 48 1.70 1.48 -8.45
C GLY A 48 1.23 2.93 -8.52
N GLY A 49 2.15 3.86 -8.26
CA GLY A 49 1.92 5.31 -8.39
C GLY A 49 1.17 5.97 -7.23
N ILE A 50 0.68 5.18 -6.27
CA ILE A 50 -0.09 5.67 -5.12
C ILE A 50 0.45 5.13 -3.80
N ASP A 51 -0.03 5.71 -2.71
CA ASP A 51 0.17 5.19 -1.36
C ASP A 51 -1.13 5.35 -0.55
N ALA A 52 -1.66 4.25 -0.05
CA ALA A 52 -2.90 4.21 0.72
C ALA A 52 -2.63 4.09 2.23
N PRO A 53 -3.53 4.57 3.10
CA PRO A 53 -3.38 4.43 4.54
C PRO A 53 -3.37 2.95 4.93
N SER A 54 -2.37 2.53 5.71
CA SER A 54 -2.34 1.20 6.32
C SER A 54 -3.55 1.01 7.23
N VAL A 55 -4.05 -0.21 7.40
CA VAL A 55 -5.28 -0.47 8.18
C VAL A 55 -5.19 -0.02 9.64
N ASP A 56 -3.98 0.16 10.18
CA ASP A 56 -3.76 0.68 11.52
C ASP A 56 -3.74 2.22 11.61
N GLN A 57 -3.91 2.90 10.47
CA GLN A 57 -3.86 4.35 10.34
C GLN A 57 -5.14 5.03 10.83
N LEU A 58 -4.92 6.03 11.69
CA LEU A 58 -5.95 6.93 12.17
C LEU A 58 -5.90 8.26 11.44
N CYS A 59 -7.08 8.83 11.23
CA CYS A 59 -7.27 10.18 10.75
C CYS A 59 -8.22 10.92 11.71
N LEU A 60 -8.33 12.24 11.54
CA LEU A 60 -9.34 13.07 12.16
C LEU A 60 -10.40 13.43 11.12
N ASN A 61 -11.67 13.45 11.50
CA ASN A 61 -12.76 13.94 10.65
C ASN A 61 -12.81 15.48 10.68
N ASN A 62 -13.80 16.06 10.00
CA ASN A 62 -14.01 17.52 9.98
C ASN A 62 -14.31 18.14 11.36
N SER A 63 -14.81 17.36 12.31
CA SER A 63 -15.04 17.74 13.71
C SER A 63 -13.82 17.50 14.62
N GLY A 64 -12.70 17.01 14.08
CA GLY A 64 -11.50 16.69 14.86
C GLY A 64 -11.58 15.36 15.61
N GLU A 65 -12.60 14.54 15.35
CA GLU A 65 -12.78 13.24 15.99
C GLU A 65 -11.99 12.16 15.26
N ARG A 66 -11.44 11.22 16.03
CA ARG A 66 -10.64 10.11 15.47
C ARG A 66 -11.51 9.13 14.69
N TRP A 67 -10.98 8.62 13.58
CA TRP A 67 -11.59 7.52 12.82
C TRP A 67 -10.53 6.66 12.12
N THR A 68 -10.89 5.43 11.77
CA THR A 68 -10.00 4.40 11.20
C THR A 68 -9.93 4.51 9.68
N CYS A 69 -9.31 5.57 9.17
CA CYS A 69 -9.24 5.82 7.73
C CYS A 69 -8.53 4.72 6.92
N GLY A 70 -7.58 4.00 7.51
CA GLY A 70 -6.98 2.82 6.89
C GLY A 70 -7.97 1.70 6.60
N VAL A 71 -8.80 1.37 7.59
CA VAL A 71 -9.89 0.38 7.45
C VAL A 71 -10.92 0.88 6.44
N ALA A 72 -11.32 2.14 6.54
CA ALA A 72 -12.31 2.72 5.63
C ALA A 72 -11.85 2.69 4.16
N ALA A 73 -10.59 3.05 3.87
CA ALA A 73 -10.04 3.01 2.52
C ALA A 73 -10.04 1.58 1.94
N ARG A 74 -9.66 0.59 2.75
CA ARG A 74 -9.73 -0.83 2.36
C ARG A 74 -11.16 -1.25 2.06
N ASP A 75 -12.09 -0.93 2.95
CA ASP A 75 -13.48 -1.39 2.87
C ASP A 75 -14.23 -0.73 1.70
N GLU A 76 -13.95 0.55 1.42
CA GLU A 76 -14.46 1.23 0.22
C GLU A 76 -13.91 0.61 -1.07
N LEU A 77 -12.63 0.21 -1.09
CA LEU A 77 -12.07 -0.52 -2.24
C LEU A 77 -12.71 -1.90 -2.42
N ILE A 78 -12.95 -2.64 -1.32
CA ILE A 78 -13.66 -3.92 -1.36
C ILE A 78 -15.05 -3.71 -1.96
N LYS A 79 -15.81 -2.74 -1.46
CA LYS A 79 -17.16 -2.44 -1.92
C LYS A 79 -17.20 -2.03 -3.40
N HIS A 80 -16.26 -1.19 -3.83
CA HIS A 80 -16.21 -0.67 -5.21
C HIS A 80 -15.90 -1.78 -6.23
N ALA A 81 -15.06 -2.73 -5.84
CA ALA A 81 -14.58 -3.81 -6.69
C ALA A 81 -15.22 -5.18 -6.39
N ASP A 82 -16.28 -5.21 -5.58
CA ASP A 82 -16.87 -6.44 -5.08
C ASP A 82 -17.39 -7.34 -6.22
N ASN A 83 -17.05 -8.64 -6.17
CA ASN A 83 -17.38 -9.64 -7.18
C ASN A 83 -16.95 -9.32 -8.62
N LYS A 84 -16.01 -8.40 -8.82
CA LYS A 84 -15.51 -8.03 -10.14
C LYS A 84 -14.16 -8.69 -10.45
N THR A 85 -13.88 -8.84 -11.74
CA THR A 85 -12.59 -9.33 -12.24
C THR A 85 -11.64 -8.15 -12.41
N TRP A 86 -10.45 -8.27 -11.85
CA TRP A 86 -9.38 -7.30 -11.99
C TRP A 86 -8.46 -7.71 -13.13
N THR A 87 -7.94 -6.72 -13.85
CA THR A 87 -6.83 -6.87 -14.79
C THR A 87 -5.70 -5.96 -14.34
N CYS A 88 -4.57 -6.54 -13.98
CA CYS A 88 -3.41 -5.81 -13.47
C CYS A 88 -2.25 -5.89 -14.45
N HIS A 89 -1.93 -4.74 -15.06
CA HIS A 89 -0.82 -4.52 -15.96
C HIS A 89 0.47 -4.30 -15.16
N VAL A 90 1.40 -5.25 -15.28
CA VAL A 90 2.67 -5.23 -14.54
C VAL A 90 3.52 -4.05 -15.01
N ARG A 91 3.88 -3.15 -14.07
CA ARG A 91 4.78 -2.02 -14.34
C ARG A 91 6.24 -2.41 -14.16
N GLN A 92 6.51 -3.31 -13.21
CA GLN A 92 7.84 -3.80 -12.88
C GLN A 92 7.76 -5.30 -12.68
N ALA A 93 8.46 -6.07 -13.53
CA ALA A 93 8.45 -7.53 -13.48
C ALA A 93 9.15 -8.07 -12.22
N ALA A 94 10.16 -7.35 -11.72
CA ALA A 94 10.79 -7.66 -10.44
C ALA A 94 9.85 -7.26 -9.30
N ALA A 95 9.66 -8.18 -8.36
CA ALA A 95 8.96 -7.88 -7.12
C ALA A 95 9.71 -6.81 -6.31
N ASP A 96 8.97 -6.00 -5.56
CA ASP A 96 9.55 -5.07 -4.60
C ASP A 96 10.25 -5.82 -3.45
N ARG A 97 10.90 -5.07 -2.55
CA ARG A 97 11.61 -5.64 -1.40
C ARG A 97 10.71 -6.48 -0.47
N ARG A 98 9.39 -6.39 -0.62
CA ARG A 98 8.37 -7.10 0.16
C ARG A 98 7.71 -8.23 -0.65
N GLY A 99 8.29 -8.59 -1.80
CA GLY A 99 7.81 -9.69 -2.64
C GLY A 99 6.48 -9.38 -3.36
N ARG A 100 6.14 -8.10 -3.56
CA ARG A 100 4.93 -7.68 -4.28
C ARG A 100 5.28 -7.24 -5.70
N ILE A 101 4.47 -7.64 -6.67
CA ILE A 101 4.55 -7.09 -8.03
C ILE A 101 3.92 -5.70 -8.04
N VAL A 102 4.57 -4.73 -8.66
CA VAL A 102 4.02 -3.38 -8.83
C VAL A 102 3.24 -3.35 -10.14
N ALA A 103 1.94 -3.03 -10.06
CA ALA A 103 1.05 -3.05 -11.22
C ALA A 103 0.07 -1.88 -11.22
N ARG A 104 -0.43 -1.53 -12.42
CA ARG A 104 -1.64 -0.72 -12.62
C ARG A 104 -2.82 -1.67 -12.77
N CYS A 105 -3.88 -1.49 -12.00
CA CYS A 105 -5.01 -2.40 -12.02
C CYS A 105 -6.27 -1.69 -12.49
N GLU A 106 -7.05 -2.42 -13.28
CA GLU A 106 -8.32 -1.97 -13.82
C GLU A 106 -9.43 -2.95 -13.45
N VAL A 107 -10.62 -2.41 -13.21
CA VAL A 107 -11.84 -3.16 -12.94
C VAL A 107 -12.94 -2.54 -13.78
N ASP A 108 -13.60 -3.34 -14.63
CA ASP A 108 -14.59 -2.86 -15.61
C ASP A 108 -14.07 -1.71 -16.51
N GLY A 109 -12.75 -1.67 -16.77
CA GLY A 109 -12.08 -0.61 -17.55
C GLY A 109 -11.81 0.68 -16.76
N GLU A 110 -12.12 0.74 -15.46
CA GLU A 110 -11.76 1.86 -14.60
C GLU A 110 -10.40 1.62 -13.92
N ASP A 111 -9.53 2.63 -13.97
CA ASP A 111 -8.27 2.66 -13.22
C ASP A 111 -8.54 2.77 -11.70
N ILE A 112 -8.22 1.70 -10.97
CA ILE A 112 -8.46 1.62 -9.52
C ILE A 112 -7.61 2.62 -8.75
N GLN A 113 -6.38 2.87 -9.16
CA GLN A 113 -5.51 3.84 -8.50
C GLN A 113 -6.04 5.26 -8.65
N LYS A 114 -6.50 5.59 -9.85
CA LYS A 114 -7.20 6.85 -10.10
C LYS A 114 -8.41 7.00 -9.21
N TRP A 115 -9.27 5.97 -9.13
CA TRP A 115 -10.46 5.99 -8.30
C TRP A 115 -10.12 6.20 -6.81
N LEU A 116 -9.12 5.48 -6.29
CA LEU A 116 -8.67 5.64 -4.91
C LEU A 116 -8.20 7.06 -4.61
N VAL A 117 -7.37 7.63 -5.48
CA VAL A 117 -6.82 8.98 -5.28
C VAL A 117 -7.92 10.03 -5.39
N LYS A 118 -8.74 9.96 -6.45
CA LYS A 118 -9.82 10.92 -6.71
C LYS A 118 -10.87 10.95 -5.59
N ASN A 119 -11.11 9.82 -4.92
CA ASN A 119 -12.04 9.73 -3.79
C ASN A 119 -11.36 9.96 -2.43
N GLY A 120 -10.06 10.27 -2.39
CA GLY A 120 -9.33 10.58 -1.16
C GLY A 120 -9.01 9.36 -0.28
N TRP A 121 -8.98 8.16 -0.86
CA TRP A 121 -8.61 6.89 -0.22
C TRP A 121 -7.13 6.54 -0.38
N ALA A 122 -6.41 7.23 -1.26
CA ALA A 122 -4.96 7.16 -1.40
C ALA A 122 -4.39 8.53 -1.80
N LEU A 123 -3.08 8.70 -1.67
CA LEU A 123 -2.35 9.88 -2.16
C LEU A 123 -1.55 9.51 -3.42
N SER A 124 -1.36 10.47 -4.32
CA SER A 124 -0.41 10.35 -5.43
C SER A 124 0.99 10.25 -4.85
N TYR A 125 1.75 9.23 -5.23
CA TYR A 125 3.10 9.03 -4.72
C TYR A 125 4.14 9.65 -5.65
N VAL A 126 4.20 10.98 -5.64
CA VAL A 126 5.04 11.84 -6.49
C VAL A 126 6.54 11.51 -6.50
N ARG A 127 7.03 10.76 -5.50
CA ARG A 127 8.43 10.27 -5.49
C ARG A 127 8.69 9.18 -6.53
N VAL A 128 7.63 8.57 -7.06
CA VAL A 128 7.69 7.42 -7.98
C VAL A 128 6.93 7.70 -9.28
N SER A 129 5.77 8.34 -9.24
CA SER A 129 4.99 8.72 -10.42
C SER A 129 4.16 9.96 -10.17
N HIS A 130 3.85 10.69 -11.25
CA HIS A 130 2.95 11.85 -11.27
C HIS A 130 1.59 11.54 -11.93
N ASP A 131 1.29 10.27 -12.20
CA ASP A 131 0.10 9.84 -12.96
C ASP A 131 -1.23 10.32 -12.34
N TYR A 132 -1.27 10.61 -11.04
CA TYR A 132 -2.50 10.86 -10.27
C TYR A 132 -2.52 12.22 -9.55
N ASP A 133 -1.64 13.15 -9.92
CA ASP A 133 -1.50 14.44 -9.22
C ASP A 133 -2.75 15.31 -9.34
N ASP A 134 -3.34 15.37 -10.54
CA ASP A 134 -4.58 16.11 -10.78
C ASP A 134 -5.77 15.49 -10.05
N ASP A 135 -5.80 14.16 -9.93
CA ASP A 135 -6.83 13.45 -9.17
C ASP A 135 -6.72 13.75 -7.67
N GLU A 136 -5.50 13.83 -7.13
CA GLU A 136 -5.28 14.18 -5.72
C GLU A 136 -5.66 15.65 -5.48
N LYS A 137 -5.33 16.54 -6.41
CA LYS A 137 -5.77 17.94 -6.36
C LYS A 137 -7.30 18.04 -6.32
N ALA A 138 -8.00 17.28 -7.17
CA ALA A 138 -9.46 17.24 -7.16
C ALA A 138 -10.02 16.69 -5.84
N ALA A 139 -9.42 15.63 -5.28
CA ALA A 139 -9.82 15.07 -3.99
C ALA A 139 -9.63 16.06 -2.83
N ARG A 140 -8.53 16.83 -2.85
CA ARG A 140 -8.25 17.91 -1.89
C ARG A 140 -9.32 19.00 -1.95
N GLU A 141 -9.64 19.47 -3.15
CA GLU A 141 -10.65 20.52 -3.38
C GLU A 141 -12.05 20.05 -2.96
N ALA A 142 -12.39 18.81 -3.26
CA ALA A 142 -13.65 18.18 -2.89
C ALA A 142 -13.73 17.79 -1.41
N LYS A 143 -12.63 17.90 -0.64
CA LYS A 143 -12.54 17.41 0.74
C LYS A 143 -12.94 15.93 0.85
N ALA A 144 -12.58 15.12 -0.16
CA ALA A 144 -12.97 13.72 -0.27
C ALA A 144 -12.14 12.81 0.65
N GLY A 145 -12.76 11.74 1.17
CA GLY A 145 -12.06 10.72 1.95
C GLY A 145 -11.28 11.30 3.14
N MET A 146 -9.97 11.08 3.16
CA MET A 146 -9.07 11.63 4.19
C MET A 146 -8.96 13.16 4.15
N TRP A 147 -9.18 13.79 3.00
CA TRP A 147 -9.08 15.25 2.83
C TRP A 147 -10.15 16.04 3.57
N GLN A 148 -11.22 15.38 4.05
CA GLN A 148 -12.29 16.04 4.81
C GLN A 148 -11.84 16.62 6.15
N GLY A 149 -10.78 16.06 6.73
CA GLY A 149 -10.33 16.38 8.08
C GLY A 149 -8.84 16.63 8.13
N ALA A 150 -8.15 15.92 9.01
CA ALA A 150 -6.71 16.04 9.19
C ALA A 150 -6.05 14.66 9.34
N PHE A 151 -4.89 14.47 8.71
CA PHE A 151 -4.21 13.17 8.69
C PHE A 151 -2.71 13.31 8.46
N ILE A 152 -1.95 12.27 8.74
CA ILE A 152 -0.54 12.15 8.32
C ILE A 152 -0.51 11.38 7.01
N ALA A 153 0.29 11.82 6.03
CA ALA A 153 0.44 11.10 4.75
C ALA A 153 0.79 9.61 4.98
N PRO A 154 0.26 8.65 4.20
CA PRO A 154 0.47 7.22 4.48
C PRO A 154 1.94 6.76 4.54
N TRP A 155 2.82 7.35 3.74
CA TRP A 155 4.26 7.07 3.81
C TRP A 155 4.89 7.61 5.09
N ASP A 156 4.45 8.78 5.56
CA ASP A 156 4.94 9.39 6.79
C ASP A 156 4.33 8.72 8.03
N TRP A 157 3.10 8.20 7.94
CA TRP A 157 2.41 7.50 9.03
C TRP A 157 3.25 6.38 9.60
N ARG A 158 3.91 5.63 8.70
CA ARG A 158 4.74 4.47 9.05
C ARG A 158 5.96 4.84 9.90
N VAL A 159 6.50 6.05 9.74
CA VAL A 159 7.72 6.54 10.42
C VAL A 159 7.48 7.80 11.27
N ARG A 160 6.22 8.07 11.61
CA ARG A 160 5.77 9.34 12.19
C ARG A 160 6.37 9.63 13.57
N ASN A 161 6.54 10.91 13.84
CA ASN A 161 6.95 11.45 15.14
C ASN A 161 6.25 12.79 15.40
N LYS A 162 6.58 13.45 16.51
CA LYS A 162 5.95 14.71 16.94
C LYS A 162 6.13 15.88 15.95
N LYS A 163 7.07 15.79 15.00
CA LYS A 163 7.35 16.80 13.97
C LYS A 163 6.74 16.46 12.60
N THR A 164 6.10 15.31 12.45
CA THR A 164 5.54 14.87 11.17
C THR A 164 4.40 15.79 10.73
N ALA A 165 4.42 16.24 9.47
CA ALA A 165 3.40 17.14 8.95
C ALA A 165 1.99 16.53 9.00
N ILE A 166 1.02 17.35 9.37
CA ILE A 166 -0.41 17.02 9.29
C ILE A 166 -0.98 17.71 8.04
N LEU A 167 -1.62 16.92 7.19
CA LEU A 167 -2.30 17.31 5.96
C LEU A 167 -3.82 17.40 6.20
N GLY A 168 -4.55 17.87 5.18
CA GLY A 168 -6.02 17.90 5.18
C GLY A 168 -6.61 19.31 5.17
N ALA A 169 -7.95 19.40 5.04
CA ALA A 169 -8.67 20.68 4.93
C ALA A 169 -9.07 21.28 6.28
N ALA A 170 -9.09 20.49 7.37
CA ALA A 170 -9.43 20.98 8.70
C ALA A 170 -8.18 21.49 9.41
N LYS A 171 -8.27 22.67 10.05
CA LYS A 171 -7.23 23.11 11.00
C LYS A 171 -7.14 22.05 12.11
N PRO A 172 -6.00 21.37 12.30
CA PRO A 172 -5.91 20.31 13.28
C PRO A 172 -6.16 20.86 14.70
N PRO A 173 -6.91 20.14 15.56
CA PRO A 173 -7.03 20.53 16.97
C PRO A 173 -5.65 20.49 17.66
N GLU A 174 -5.49 21.21 18.78
CA GLU A 174 -4.19 21.31 19.48
C GLU A 174 -3.61 19.94 19.87
N ASN A 175 -4.47 18.97 20.15
CA ASN A 175 -4.10 17.59 20.50
C ASN A 175 -4.00 16.65 19.28
N ALA A 176 -4.07 17.15 18.04
CA ALA A 176 -4.09 16.32 16.83
C ALA A 176 -2.89 15.37 16.74
N HIS A 177 -1.69 15.85 17.06
CA HIS A 177 -0.50 14.99 17.08
C HIS A 177 -0.63 13.84 18.08
N ALA A 178 -1.20 14.06 19.26
CA ALA A 178 -1.37 12.98 20.23
C ALA A 178 -2.29 11.87 19.69
N ILE A 179 -3.35 12.27 18.97
CA ILE A 179 -4.29 11.33 18.36
C ILE A 179 -3.66 10.61 17.16
N LEU A 180 -3.03 11.36 16.25
CA LEU A 180 -2.42 10.82 15.03
C LEU A 180 -1.13 10.04 15.31
N LEU A 181 -0.48 10.22 16.46
CA LEU A 181 0.62 9.36 16.91
C LEU A 181 0.13 8.08 17.59
N ALA A 182 -1.13 8.04 18.05
CA ALA A 182 -1.72 6.78 18.51
C ALA A 182 -1.84 5.79 17.35
N SER A 183 -1.90 4.50 17.63
CA SER A 183 -2.29 3.49 16.64
C SER A 183 -3.79 3.25 16.71
N ALA A 184 -4.43 2.91 15.59
CA ALA A 184 -5.81 2.40 15.58
C ALA A 184 -5.97 1.10 16.38
N SER A 185 -4.86 0.45 16.68
CA SER A 185 -4.76 -0.83 17.35
C SER A 185 -5.17 -0.74 18.83
N GLY A 186 -6.46 -0.93 19.08
CA GLY A 186 -7.01 -1.20 20.40
C GLY A 186 -6.57 -2.58 20.94
N SER A 187 -7.24 -3.03 22.00
CA SER A 187 -7.02 -4.38 22.54
C SER A 187 -7.39 -5.49 21.54
N VAL A 188 -8.24 -5.17 20.55
CA VAL A 188 -8.74 -6.09 19.52
C VAL A 188 -8.04 -5.80 18.19
N ALA A 189 -7.68 -6.86 17.46
CA ALA A 189 -7.10 -6.76 16.12
C ALA A 189 -8.13 -6.23 15.11
N PRO A 190 -7.74 -5.35 14.16
CA PRO A 190 -8.67 -4.76 13.20
C PRO A 190 -9.16 -5.73 12.10
N SER A 191 -8.52 -6.89 11.96
CA SER A 191 -8.94 -7.99 11.08
C SER A 191 -8.34 -9.31 11.59
N PRO A 192 -8.94 -10.48 11.26
CA PRO A 192 -8.39 -11.79 11.58
C PRO A 192 -6.96 -12.02 11.06
N ASP A 193 -6.58 -11.35 9.96
CA ASP A 193 -5.23 -11.46 9.39
C ASP A 193 -4.19 -10.69 10.23
N CYS A 194 -4.62 -9.75 11.08
CA CYS A 194 -3.78 -8.83 11.85
C CYS A 194 -3.29 -9.46 13.15
N THR A 195 -2.45 -10.48 12.99
CA THR A 195 -1.99 -11.34 14.10
C THR A 195 -0.67 -10.92 14.71
N ILE A 196 0.08 -9.98 14.14
CA ILE A 196 1.40 -9.57 14.67
C ILE A 196 1.21 -8.41 15.64
N LYS A 197 1.83 -8.50 16.82
CA LYS A 197 1.78 -7.44 17.83
C LYS A 197 3.07 -6.63 17.79
N GLY A 198 2.96 -5.31 17.73
CA GLY A 198 4.06 -4.35 17.84
C GLY A 198 3.98 -3.57 19.15
N ASN A 199 5.13 -3.21 19.71
CA ASN A 199 5.23 -2.28 20.83
C ASN A 199 6.42 -1.34 20.64
N VAL A 200 6.27 -0.10 21.12
CA VAL A 200 7.30 0.94 21.03
C VAL A 200 7.81 1.25 22.43
N ASN A 201 9.14 1.28 22.63
CA ASN A 201 9.74 1.65 23.91
C ASN A 201 9.81 3.19 24.10
N HIS A 202 10.29 3.64 25.26
CA HIS A 202 10.40 5.07 25.56
C HIS A 202 11.39 5.82 24.65
N ALA A 203 12.32 5.11 24.01
CA ALA A 203 13.26 5.65 23.03
C ALA A 203 12.67 5.72 21.61
N GLY A 204 11.42 5.28 21.41
CA GLY A 204 10.76 5.25 20.11
C GLY A 204 11.13 4.03 19.25
N GLU A 205 11.86 3.05 19.79
CA GLU A 205 12.20 1.83 19.06
C GLU A 205 11.00 0.89 19.00
N CYS A 206 10.58 0.52 17.80
CA CYS A 206 9.50 -0.43 17.59
C CYS A 206 10.01 -1.88 17.47
N ILE A 207 9.36 -2.79 18.18
CA ILE A 207 9.61 -4.23 18.12
C ILE A 207 8.29 -4.94 17.78
N TYR A 208 8.33 -5.88 16.84
CA TYR A 208 7.19 -6.75 16.54
C TYR A 208 7.38 -8.19 17.03
N HIS A 209 6.25 -8.84 17.29
CA HIS A 209 6.13 -10.19 17.83
C HIS A 209 5.13 -10.97 16.97
N THR A 210 5.61 -12.02 16.32
CA THR A 210 4.74 -12.99 15.63
C THR A 210 4.08 -13.92 16.64
N PRO A 211 2.98 -14.62 16.30
CA PRO A 211 2.37 -15.63 17.18
C PRO A 211 3.34 -16.74 17.65
N LYS A 212 4.45 -16.95 16.93
CA LYS A 212 5.50 -17.92 17.28
C LYS A 212 6.49 -17.41 18.35
N SER A 213 6.48 -16.11 18.65
CA SER A 213 7.37 -15.50 19.65
C SER A 213 6.97 -15.88 21.08
N ARG A 214 7.95 -16.22 21.93
CA ARG A 214 7.76 -16.43 23.38
C ARG A 214 7.21 -15.22 24.11
N TRP A 215 7.36 -14.03 23.53
CA TRP A 215 6.92 -12.76 24.10
C TRP A 215 5.50 -12.39 23.67
N TYR A 216 4.95 -13.04 22.65
CA TYR A 216 3.68 -12.67 22.01
C TYR A 216 2.51 -12.56 22.99
N ALA A 217 2.34 -13.57 23.86
CA ALA A 217 1.28 -13.60 24.86
C ALA A 217 1.45 -12.53 25.96
N LYS A 218 2.68 -12.03 26.16
CA LYS A 218 3.00 -11.01 27.17
C LYS A 218 2.76 -9.58 26.68
N ILE A 219 2.58 -9.38 25.36
CA ILE A 219 2.28 -8.06 24.81
C ILE A 219 0.81 -7.74 25.03
N GLU A 220 0.57 -6.85 25.99
CA GLU A 220 -0.73 -6.24 26.25
C GLU A 220 -1.04 -5.14 25.23
N MET A 221 -2.07 -5.36 24.43
CA MET A 221 -2.49 -4.41 23.40
C MET A 221 -3.26 -3.26 24.06
N LYS A 222 -2.58 -2.12 24.22
CA LYS A 222 -3.10 -0.90 24.83
C LYS A 222 -2.62 0.30 24.02
N ILE A 223 -3.56 1.11 23.54
CA ILE A 223 -3.29 2.33 22.77
C ILE A 223 -2.32 3.25 23.52
N SER A 224 -2.52 3.40 24.84
CA SER A 224 -1.67 4.23 25.71
C SER A 224 -0.21 3.75 25.82
N LYS A 225 0.06 2.48 25.51
CA LYS A 225 1.41 1.89 25.50
C LYS A 225 2.07 1.92 24.12
N GLY A 226 1.46 2.57 23.13
CA GLY A 226 2.00 2.64 21.77
C GLY A 226 2.06 1.27 21.08
N THR A 227 1.17 0.34 21.44
CA THR A 227 1.09 -0.97 20.78
C THR A 227 0.35 -0.90 19.46
N ARG A 228 0.74 -1.76 18.50
CA ARG A 228 0.20 -1.81 17.14
C ARG A 228 -0.12 -3.24 16.73
N TRP A 229 -1.18 -3.46 15.97
CA TRP A 229 -1.41 -4.71 15.25
C TRP A 229 -0.86 -4.55 13.84
N PHE A 230 -0.22 -5.61 13.33
CA PHE A 230 0.21 -5.71 11.95
C PHE A 230 -0.37 -6.99 11.34
N CYS A 231 -0.73 -6.92 10.06
CA CYS A 231 -1.30 -8.00 9.27
C CYS A 231 -0.26 -8.71 8.41
N SER A 232 0.99 -8.21 8.40
CA SER A 232 2.14 -8.93 7.88
C SER A 232 3.45 -8.47 8.54
N VAL A 233 4.48 -9.32 8.51
CA VAL A 233 5.84 -8.99 8.96
C VAL A 233 6.34 -7.76 8.20
N ASP A 234 6.18 -7.83 6.89
CA ASP A 234 6.37 -6.76 5.93
C ASP A 234 5.76 -5.40 6.34
N GLU A 235 4.56 -5.38 6.92
CA GLU A 235 3.90 -4.16 7.40
C GLU A 235 4.56 -3.63 8.67
N ALA A 236 4.90 -4.53 9.60
CA ALA A 236 5.62 -4.18 10.83
C ALA A 236 6.99 -3.57 10.49
N GLU A 237 7.72 -4.17 9.57
CA GLU A 237 9.03 -3.68 9.12
C GLU A 237 8.93 -2.35 8.36
N ALA A 238 7.91 -2.18 7.52
CA ALA A 238 7.63 -0.91 6.87
C ALA A 238 7.28 0.20 7.87
N ALA A 239 6.68 -0.15 9.01
CA ALA A 239 6.45 0.74 10.14
C ALA A 239 7.68 0.98 11.02
N GLY A 240 8.87 0.56 10.58
CA GLY A 240 10.14 0.72 11.29
C GLY A 240 10.32 -0.24 12.46
N CYS A 241 9.48 -1.27 12.58
CA CYS A 241 9.59 -2.26 13.64
C CYS A 241 10.54 -3.38 13.24
N ARG A 242 11.43 -3.77 14.15
CA ARG A 242 12.26 -4.97 13.98
C ARG A 242 11.65 -6.17 14.68
N GLU A 243 12.00 -7.38 14.25
CA GLU A 243 11.58 -8.57 14.98
C GLU A 243 12.19 -8.58 16.39
N THR A 244 11.43 -9.11 17.34
CA THR A 244 11.94 -9.42 18.66
C THR A 244 13.09 -10.42 18.60
N ARG A 245 14.14 -10.18 19.39
CA ARG A 245 15.26 -11.12 19.54
C ARG A 245 14.91 -12.13 20.64
N ARG A 246 15.37 -13.38 20.48
CA ARG A 246 15.10 -14.48 21.41
C ARG A 246 15.54 -14.18 22.85
#